data_AF-A0A3A8KF97-F1
#
_entry.id   AF-A0A3A8KF97-F1
#
_cell.length_a   1.000
_cell.length_b   1.000
_cell.length_c   1.000
_cell.angle_alpha   90.00
_cell.angle_beta   90.00
_cell.angle_gamma   90.00
#
_symmetry.space_group_name_H-M   'P 1'
#
loop_
_entity.id
_entity.type
_entity.pdbx_description
1 polymer ?
#
loop_
_entity_poly.entity_id
_entity_poly.type
_entity_poly.pdbx_seq_one_letter_code
_entity_poly.pdbx_strand_id
1 'polypeptide(L)'
;MAYERPEPREKLNKPQRKEMLERYYGEYRAWASEDPSHLNRKVPREAFDELLNQVGALLLEQATVLATAPGPVRDFLVQNPLPPSLKGKLPEEFRAFTLAMNALKQWVAAEQAATDRYLLGGNARTECRAAADVCMVSGAPLADGVVELHHPVRDGRPPIPVSKDGHDQIEGQVSAPRDDSVRSVLNELKRQANRSWVHLRRGCLDLMNAPVEHSTPNVAASSRTFARSAAKATGMSYQEIIAWLDDSDLGA
;
A
#
# COMPACT_ATOMS: atom_id res chain seq x y z
N MET A 1 29.62 -10.90 10.53
CA MET A 1 28.99 -12.21 10.26
C MET A 1 28.23 -12.10 8.95
N ALA A 2 28.24 -13.16 8.13
CA ALA A 2 27.42 -13.18 6.91
C ALA A 2 25.93 -13.25 7.28
N TYR A 3 25.06 -12.68 6.44
CA TYR A 3 23.62 -12.81 6.61
C TYR A 3 23.21 -14.27 6.41
N GLU A 4 22.54 -14.83 7.41
CA GLU A 4 21.93 -16.16 7.35
C GLU A 4 20.42 -16.01 7.41
N ARG A 5 19.72 -16.69 6.50
CA ARG A 5 18.25 -16.64 6.46
C ARG A 5 17.66 -17.32 7.69
N PRO A 6 16.56 -16.79 8.24
CA PRO A 6 15.82 -17.50 9.29
C PRO A 6 15.34 -18.87 8.80
N GLU A 7 15.53 -19.90 9.64
CA GLU A 7 14.97 -21.24 9.44
C GLU A 7 13.88 -21.54 10.47
N PRO A 8 12.86 -22.34 10.11
CA PRO A 8 11.85 -22.76 11.06
C PRO A 8 12.48 -23.62 12.16
N ARG A 9 12.07 -23.36 13.40
CA ARG A 9 12.49 -24.17 14.57
C ARG A 9 12.06 -25.62 14.44
N GLU A 10 10.93 -25.87 13.79
CA GLU A 10 10.38 -27.20 13.52
C GLU A 10 9.98 -27.31 12.04
N LYS A 11 10.42 -28.38 11.37
CA LYS A 11 10.04 -28.66 9.98
C LYS A 11 8.82 -29.57 9.97
N LEU A 12 7.67 -29.02 9.56
CA LEU A 12 6.43 -29.77 9.43
C LEU A 12 6.42 -30.61 8.15
N ASN A 13 5.99 -31.85 8.24
CA ASN A 13 5.69 -32.70 7.08
C ASN A 13 4.32 -32.33 6.47
N LYS A 14 3.99 -32.89 5.30
CA LYS A 14 2.77 -32.54 4.56
C LYS A 14 1.47 -32.78 5.37
N PRO A 15 1.27 -33.93 6.03
CA PRO A 15 0.14 -34.13 6.94
C PRO A 15 0.02 -33.07 8.04
N GLN A 16 1.13 -32.77 8.73
CA GLN A 16 1.16 -31.78 9.82
C GLN A 16 0.79 -30.37 9.32
N ARG A 17 1.30 -29.98 8.14
CA ARG A 17 0.95 -28.68 7.55
C ARG A 17 -0.52 -28.59 7.16
N LYS A 18 -1.09 -29.67 6.62
CA LYS A 18 -2.51 -29.73 6.29
C LYS A 18 -3.37 -29.54 7.55
N GLU A 19 -3.11 -30.33 8.60
CA GLU A 19 -3.83 -30.24 9.88
C GLU A 19 -3.72 -28.84 10.48
N MET A 20 -2.53 -28.26 10.46
CA MET A 20 -2.28 -26.90 10.93
C MET A 20 -3.08 -25.86 10.14
N LEU A 21 -3.11 -25.95 8.81
CA LEU A 21 -3.84 -25.00 7.96
C LEU A 21 -5.36 -25.10 8.13
N GLU A 22 -5.90 -26.31 8.28
CA GLU A 22 -7.33 -26.53 8.57
C GLU A 22 -7.71 -25.90 9.93
N ARG A 23 -6.88 -26.12 10.96
CA ARG A 23 -7.07 -25.51 12.28
C ARG A 23 -6.96 -23.99 12.21
N TYR A 24 -5.91 -23.48 11.57
CA TYR A 24 -5.68 -22.05 11.35
C TYR A 24 -6.87 -21.37 10.67
N TYR A 25 -7.42 -22.00 9.62
CA TYR A 25 -8.61 -21.49 8.94
C TYR A 25 -9.83 -21.45 9.86
N GLY A 26 -10.06 -22.51 10.62
CA GLY A 26 -11.16 -22.61 11.58
C GLY A 26 -11.08 -21.55 12.69
N GLU A 27 -9.88 -21.31 13.24
CA GLU A 27 -9.61 -20.27 14.23
C GLU A 27 -9.91 -18.87 13.68
N TYR A 28 -9.42 -18.55 12.47
CA TYR A 28 -9.72 -17.26 11.83
C TYR A 28 -11.19 -17.08 11.52
N ARG A 29 -11.89 -18.14 11.12
CA ARG A 29 -13.33 -18.09 10.90
C ARG A 29 -14.08 -17.77 12.19
N ALA A 30 -13.69 -18.38 13.31
CA ALA A 30 -14.28 -18.08 14.61
C ALA A 30 -14.01 -16.63 15.01
N TRP A 31 -12.75 -16.18 14.96
CA TRP A 31 -12.38 -14.81 15.30
C TRP A 31 -13.05 -13.77 14.39
N ALA A 32 -13.10 -14.00 13.08
CA ALA A 32 -13.73 -13.08 12.14
C ALA A 32 -15.25 -12.99 12.32
N SER A 33 -15.88 -14.04 12.85
CA SER A 33 -17.31 -14.01 13.20
C SER A 33 -17.60 -13.15 14.44
N GLU A 34 -16.62 -13.00 15.33
CA GLU A 34 -16.70 -12.13 16.52
C GLU A 34 -16.27 -10.70 16.19
N ASP A 35 -15.14 -10.53 15.50
CA ASP A 35 -14.59 -9.26 15.04
C ASP A 35 -13.95 -9.42 13.65
N PRO A 36 -14.61 -8.92 12.58
CA PRO A 36 -14.09 -9.01 11.22
C PRO A 36 -12.70 -8.38 11.04
N SER A 37 -12.31 -7.42 11.88
CA SER A 37 -11.01 -6.75 11.79
C SER A 37 -9.82 -7.69 11.93
N HIS A 38 -9.99 -8.88 12.53
CA HIS A 38 -8.94 -9.91 12.58
C HIS A 38 -8.42 -10.31 11.18
N LEU A 39 -9.24 -10.12 10.14
CA LEU A 39 -8.86 -10.36 8.74
C LEU A 39 -8.24 -9.15 8.07
N ASN A 40 -8.21 -7.97 8.67
CA ASN A 40 -7.55 -6.81 8.09
C ASN A 40 -7.05 -5.86 9.17
N ARG A 41 -5.89 -6.17 9.75
CA ARG A 41 -5.15 -5.19 10.58
C ARG A 41 -3.89 -4.75 9.84
N LYS A 42 -3.65 -3.45 9.83
CA LYS A 42 -2.47 -2.84 9.21
C LYS A 42 -1.57 -2.29 10.30
N VAL A 43 -0.28 -2.56 10.19
CA VAL A 43 0.73 -1.85 10.98
C VAL A 43 0.75 -0.39 10.50
N PRO A 44 0.83 0.61 11.39
CA PRO A 44 1.00 2.00 10.99
C PRO A 44 2.22 2.15 10.08
N ARG A 45 2.15 3.01 9.06
CA ARG A 45 3.22 3.13 8.07
C ARG A 45 4.53 3.58 8.71
N GLU A 46 4.39 4.50 9.67
CA GLU A 46 5.47 5.12 10.43
C GLU A 46 6.25 4.14 11.32
N ALA A 47 5.70 2.94 11.59
CA ALA A 47 6.34 1.94 12.44
C ALA A 47 7.71 1.47 11.91
N PHE A 48 7.96 1.65 10.61
CA PHE A 48 9.23 1.28 9.96
C PHE A 48 10.04 2.47 9.46
N ASP A 49 9.61 3.72 9.70
CA ASP A 49 10.25 4.91 9.13
C ASP A 49 11.73 5.01 9.52
N GLU A 50 12.05 4.81 10.80
CA GLU A 50 13.43 4.87 11.27
C GLU A 50 14.32 3.82 10.57
N LEU A 51 13.84 2.58 10.49
CA LEU A 51 14.57 1.49 9.82
C LEU A 51 14.75 1.79 8.32
N LEU A 52 13.70 2.24 7.64
CA LEU A 52 13.76 2.55 6.21
C LEU A 52 14.68 3.74 5.93
N ASN A 53 14.71 4.73 6.81
CA ASN A 53 15.66 5.85 6.75
C ASN A 53 17.10 5.36 6.91
N GLN A 54 17.37 4.45 7.86
CA GLN A 54 18.70 3.85 8.02
C GLN A 54 19.12 3.06 6.79
N VAL A 55 18.22 2.28 6.19
CA VAL A 55 18.47 1.55 4.93
C VAL A 55 18.77 2.54 3.80
N GLY A 56 17.98 3.62 3.68
CA GLY A 56 18.21 4.66 2.68
C GLY A 56 19.57 5.34 2.82
N ALA A 57 19.95 5.72 4.05
CA ALA A 57 21.24 6.31 4.35
C ALA A 57 22.40 5.37 4.00
N LEU A 58 22.28 4.09 4.37
CA LEU A 58 23.28 3.06 4.04
C LEU A 58 23.43 2.88 2.53
N LEU A 59 22.33 2.86 1.77
CA LEU A 59 22.39 2.75 0.31
C LEU A 59 23.08 3.96 -0.34
N LEU A 60 22.84 5.17 0.15
CA LEU A 60 23.51 6.38 -0.34
C LEU A 60 25.02 6.36 -0.06
N GLU A 61 25.41 5.96 1.16
CA GLU A 61 26.80 5.79 1.53
C GLU A 61 27.49 4.74 0.64
N GLN A 62 26.89 3.56 0.51
CA GLN A 62 27.45 2.49 -0.31
C GLN A 62 27.48 2.86 -1.79
N ALA A 63 26.51 3.60 -2.30
CA ALA A 63 26.51 4.07 -3.69
C ALA A 63 27.72 4.96 -4.00
N THR A 64 28.09 5.84 -3.06
CA THR A 64 29.28 6.69 -3.20
C THR A 64 30.56 5.86 -3.28
N VAL A 65 30.68 4.82 -2.44
CA VAL A 65 31.80 3.88 -2.46
C VAL A 65 31.81 3.06 -3.77
N LEU A 66 30.67 2.50 -4.16
CA LEU A 66 30.53 1.66 -5.36
C LEU A 66 30.81 2.41 -6.66
N ALA A 67 30.53 3.70 -6.72
CA ALA A 67 30.85 4.55 -7.87
C ALA A 67 32.36 4.80 -8.02
N THR A 68 33.09 4.87 -6.91
CA THR A 68 34.48 5.36 -6.88
C THR A 68 35.52 4.26 -6.65
N ALA A 69 35.20 3.21 -5.89
CA ALA A 69 36.11 2.10 -5.63
C ALA A 69 36.26 1.19 -6.87
N PRO A 70 37.46 0.64 -7.15
CA PRO A 70 37.62 -0.37 -8.18
C PRO A 70 36.69 -1.55 -7.94
N GLY A 71 35.93 -1.95 -8.97
CA GLY A 71 35.00 -3.06 -8.88
C GLY A 71 33.92 -3.02 -9.96
N PRO A 72 33.04 -4.05 -9.99
CA PRO A 72 32.11 -4.26 -11.10
C PRO A 72 31.14 -3.10 -11.37
N VAL A 73 30.70 -2.39 -10.32
CA VAL A 73 29.79 -1.25 -10.46
C VAL A 73 30.51 -0.07 -11.12
N ARG A 74 31.71 0.27 -10.65
CA ARG A 74 32.52 1.33 -11.27
C ARG A 74 32.89 0.98 -12.71
N ASP A 75 33.31 -0.25 -12.97
CA ASP A 75 33.63 -0.73 -14.31
C ASP A 75 32.42 -0.59 -15.25
N PHE A 76 31.23 -0.95 -14.78
CA PHE A 76 29.98 -0.76 -15.52
C PHE A 76 29.72 0.71 -15.83
N LEU A 77 29.89 1.63 -14.87
CA LEU A 77 29.65 3.06 -15.08
C LEU A 77 30.63 3.67 -16.11
N VAL A 78 31.90 3.26 -16.08
CA VAL A 78 32.94 3.68 -17.02
C VAL A 78 32.65 3.15 -18.43
N GLN A 79 32.26 1.89 -18.54
CA GLN A 79 31.95 1.25 -19.83
C GLN A 79 30.63 1.75 -20.44
N ASN A 80 29.74 2.33 -19.62
CA ASN A 80 28.45 2.85 -20.03
C ASN A 80 28.36 4.35 -19.70
N PRO A 81 29.14 5.21 -20.38
CA PRO A 81 29.11 6.64 -20.13
C PRO A 81 27.76 7.24 -20.55
N LEU A 82 27.40 8.34 -19.89
CA LEU A 82 26.19 9.06 -20.27
C LEU A 82 26.40 9.87 -21.57
N PRO A 83 25.31 10.11 -22.32
CA PRO A 83 25.32 11.12 -23.38
C PRO A 83 25.78 12.49 -22.85
N PRO A 84 26.48 13.31 -23.66
CA PRO A 84 26.96 14.63 -23.22
C PRO A 84 25.88 15.55 -22.67
N SER A 85 24.62 15.42 -23.13
CA SER A 85 23.46 16.18 -22.66
C SER A 85 23.13 15.97 -21.17
N LEU A 86 23.57 14.86 -20.58
CA LEU A 86 23.35 14.50 -19.17
C LEU A 86 24.60 14.70 -18.30
N LYS A 87 25.72 15.13 -18.88
CA LYS A 87 26.96 15.38 -18.13
C LYS A 87 26.72 16.40 -17.02
N GLY A 88 27.09 16.05 -15.79
CA GLY A 88 26.90 16.88 -14.59
C GLY A 88 25.46 16.97 -14.07
N LYS A 89 24.46 16.45 -14.80
CA LYS A 89 23.07 16.37 -14.34
C LYS A 89 22.77 15.06 -13.60
N LEU A 90 23.50 14.00 -13.94
CA LEU A 90 23.32 12.68 -13.38
C LEU A 90 24.67 12.14 -12.87
N PRO A 91 25.01 12.41 -11.60
CA PRO A 91 26.27 11.98 -10.99
C PRO A 91 26.42 10.46 -10.96
N GLU A 92 27.65 9.97 -10.94
CA GLU A 92 27.95 8.54 -10.93
C GLU A 92 27.47 7.86 -9.63
N GLU A 93 27.51 8.55 -8.51
CA GLU A 93 27.01 8.11 -7.21
C GLU A 93 25.51 7.89 -7.26
N PHE A 94 24.76 8.78 -7.91
CA PHE A 94 23.32 8.61 -8.09
C PHE A 94 23.02 7.42 -9.01
N ARG A 95 23.82 7.21 -10.07
CA ARG A 95 23.69 6.02 -10.92
C ARG A 95 23.97 4.74 -10.14
N ALA A 96 25.04 4.70 -9.34
CA ALA A 96 25.32 3.59 -8.44
C ALA A 96 24.19 3.34 -7.44
N PHE A 97 23.58 4.40 -6.90
CA PHE A 97 22.42 4.31 -6.01
C PHE A 97 21.22 3.64 -6.70
N THR A 98 20.91 4.03 -7.93
CA THR A 98 19.83 3.39 -8.69
C THR A 98 20.10 1.91 -9.00
N LEU A 99 21.35 1.54 -9.28
CA LEU A 99 21.75 0.13 -9.42
C LEU A 99 21.59 -0.64 -8.11
N ALA A 100 22.00 -0.06 -6.99
CA ALA A 100 21.85 -0.65 -5.66
C ALA A 100 20.38 -0.83 -5.27
N MET A 101 19.52 0.15 -5.55
CA MET A 101 18.07 0.05 -5.35
C MET A 101 17.44 -1.10 -6.15
N ASN A 102 17.88 -1.31 -7.39
CA ASN A 102 17.41 -2.43 -8.20
C ASN A 102 17.86 -3.79 -7.62
N ALA A 103 19.09 -3.89 -7.14
CA ALA A 103 19.58 -5.09 -6.46
C ALA A 103 18.82 -5.34 -5.15
N LEU A 104 18.56 -4.29 -4.35
CA LEU A 104 17.77 -4.39 -3.12
C LEU A 104 16.35 -4.89 -3.41
N LYS A 105 15.70 -4.39 -4.47
CA LYS A 105 14.38 -4.88 -4.90
C LYS A 105 14.39 -6.38 -5.19
N GLN A 106 15.41 -6.88 -5.89
CA GLN A 106 15.56 -8.31 -6.17
C GLN A 106 15.80 -9.11 -4.89
N TRP A 107 16.63 -8.58 -3.98
CA TRP A 107 16.89 -9.20 -2.68
C TRP A 107 15.62 -9.30 -1.83
N VAL A 108 14.86 -8.20 -1.68
CA VAL A 108 13.58 -8.18 -0.94
C VAL A 108 12.61 -9.21 -1.52
N ALA A 109 12.49 -9.30 -2.85
CA ALA A 109 11.63 -10.30 -3.49
C ALA A 109 12.08 -11.75 -3.16
N ALA A 110 13.39 -12.00 -3.11
CA ALA A 110 13.93 -13.31 -2.73
C ALA A 110 13.68 -13.65 -1.26
N GLU A 111 13.77 -12.66 -0.35
CA GLU A 111 13.47 -12.83 1.08
C GLU A 111 11.96 -13.03 1.33
N GLN A 112 11.09 -12.33 0.59
CA GLN A 112 9.65 -12.58 0.62
C GLN A 112 9.33 -14.01 0.18
N ALA A 113 9.90 -14.46 -0.93
CA ALA A 113 9.73 -15.84 -1.39
C ALA A 113 10.30 -16.87 -0.38
N ALA A 114 11.34 -16.53 0.38
CA ALA A 114 11.86 -17.37 1.45
C ALA A 114 10.91 -17.42 2.66
N THR A 115 10.28 -16.28 2.98
CA THR A 115 9.26 -16.18 4.04
C THR A 115 8.06 -17.08 3.73
N ASP A 116 7.59 -17.10 2.48
CA ASP A 116 6.52 -18.03 2.04
C ASP A 116 6.90 -19.50 2.29
N ARG A 117 8.19 -19.83 2.13
CA ARG A 117 8.71 -21.19 2.37
C ARG A 117 8.95 -21.51 3.83
N TYR A 118 9.00 -20.52 4.71
CA TYR A 118 9.43 -20.70 6.10
C TYR A 118 8.59 -21.75 6.83
N LEU A 119 7.26 -21.68 6.69
CA LEU A 119 6.34 -22.62 7.33
C LEU A 119 5.84 -23.72 6.37
N LEU A 120 5.55 -23.34 5.12
CA LEU A 120 4.84 -24.20 4.16
C LEU A 120 5.74 -24.80 3.05
N GLY A 121 7.03 -24.48 3.07
CA GLY A 121 7.94 -24.85 1.99
C GLY A 121 7.50 -24.29 0.63
N GLY A 122 7.88 -24.96 -0.46
CA GLY A 122 7.56 -24.52 -1.83
C GLY A 122 6.07 -24.61 -2.22
N ASN A 123 5.20 -25.06 -1.31
CA ASN A 123 3.80 -25.38 -1.61
C ASN A 123 2.80 -24.40 -1.02
N ALA A 124 3.25 -23.27 -0.44
CA ALA A 124 2.42 -22.33 0.31
C ALA A 124 1.08 -22.02 -0.37
N ARG A 125 1.10 -21.62 -1.65
CA ARG A 125 -0.11 -21.27 -2.41
C ARG A 125 -1.07 -22.46 -2.58
N THR A 126 -0.54 -23.62 -2.95
CA THR A 126 -1.35 -24.82 -3.19
C THR A 126 -1.96 -25.33 -1.90
N GLU A 127 -1.18 -25.41 -0.82
CA GLU A 127 -1.66 -25.89 0.48
C GLU A 127 -2.64 -24.89 1.12
N CYS A 128 -2.44 -23.58 0.99
CA CYS A 128 -3.40 -22.58 1.48
C CYS A 128 -4.72 -22.60 0.71
N ARG A 129 -4.71 -22.76 -0.62
CA ARG A 129 -5.95 -22.87 -1.41
C ARG A 129 -6.77 -24.10 -1.05
N ALA A 130 -6.10 -25.20 -0.74
CA ALA A 130 -6.73 -26.46 -0.34
C ALA A 130 -7.15 -26.49 1.16
N ALA A 131 -6.96 -25.40 1.91
CA ALA A 131 -7.25 -25.36 3.34
C ALA A 131 -8.75 -25.25 3.66
N ALA A 132 -9.59 -24.86 2.69
CA ALA A 132 -11.04 -24.71 2.87
C ALA A 132 -11.82 -24.78 1.55
N ASP A 133 -13.05 -25.30 1.63
CA ASP A 133 -13.97 -25.41 0.48
C ASP A 133 -14.99 -24.27 0.42
N VAL A 134 -15.07 -23.42 1.45
CA VAL A 134 -16.06 -22.34 1.57
C VAL A 134 -15.39 -21.09 2.14
N CYS A 135 -15.67 -19.93 1.54
CA CYS A 135 -15.15 -18.65 2.00
C CYS A 135 -15.75 -18.27 3.35
N MET A 136 -14.88 -18.02 4.35
CA MET A 136 -15.31 -17.59 5.69
C MET A 136 -16.04 -16.25 5.73
N VAL A 137 -15.83 -15.39 4.71
CA VAL A 137 -16.41 -14.05 4.65
C VAL A 137 -17.73 -14.05 3.87
N SER A 138 -17.71 -14.51 2.62
CA SER A 138 -18.89 -14.45 1.76
C SER A 138 -19.79 -15.69 1.85
N GLY A 139 -19.30 -16.78 2.46
CA GLY A 139 -19.98 -18.09 2.44
C GLY A 139 -19.99 -18.78 1.07
N ALA A 140 -19.36 -18.20 0.05
CA ALA A 140 -19.33 -18.76 -1.30
C ALA A 140 -18.39 -19.98 -1.37
N PRO A 141 -18.70 -20.99 -2.21
CA PRO A 141 -17.78 -22.09 -2.48
C PRO A 141 -16.42 -21.60 -3.02
N LEU A 142 -15.35 -22.21 -2.55
CA LEU A 142 -13.98 -21.98 -3.00
C LEU A 142 -13.60 -23.06 -4.02
N ALA A 143 -14.00 -22.87 -5.27
CA ALA A 143 -13.61 -23.76 -6.36
C ALA A 143 -12.28 -23.32 -7.00
N ASP A 144 -11.49 -24.30 -7.48
CA ASP A 144 -10.24 -24.04 -8.19
C ASP A 144 -10.41 -23.00 -9.30
N GLY A 145 -9.61 -21.94 -9.25
CA GLY A 145 -9.65 -20.81 -10.20
C GLY A 145 -10.45 -19.58 -9.74
N VAL A 146 -11.22 -19.67 -8.66
CA VAL A 146 -12.01 -18.55 -8.08
C VAL A 146 -11.48 -18.15 -6.69
N VAL A 147 -10.44 -18.83 -6.20
CA VAL A 147 -9.85 -18.63 -4.87
C VAL A 147 -8.75 -17.57 -4.90
N GLU A 148 -9.00 -16.47 -4.19
CA GLU A 148 -8.01 -15.45 -3.86
C GLU A 148 -7.29 -15.81 -2.55
N LEU A 149 -6.04 -15.36 -2.43
CA LEU A 149 -5.24 -15.54 -1.22
C LEU A 149 -5.09 -14.20 -0.49
N HIS A 150 -5.91 -14.02 0.53
CA HIS A 150 -5.89 -12.81 1.36
C HIS A 150 -4.83 -12.92 2.46
N HIS A 151 -4.12 -11.84 2.75
CA HIS A 151 -3.19 -11.79 3.88
C HIS A 151 -3.87 -11.07 5.05
N PRO A 152 -4.38 -11.81 6.07
CA PRO A 152 -5.18 -11.22 7.14
C PRO A 152 -4.45 -10.12 7.93
N VAL A 153 -3.12 -10.27 8.03
CA VAL A 153 -2.17 -9.23 8.43
C VAL A 153 -0.91 -9.47 7.61
N ARG A 154 -0.27 -8.41 7.12
CA ARG A 154 1.04 -8.49 6.43
C ARG A 154 2.17 -8.65 7.45
N ASP A 155 2.08 -9.66 8.31
CA ASP A 155 2.97 -9.92 9.46
C ASP A 155 3.68 -11.28 9.40
N GLY A 156 3.71 -11.92 8.22
CA GLY A 156 4.39 -13.21 8.02
C GLY A 156 3.53 -14.44 8.29
N ARG A 157 2.22 -14.28 8.51
CA ARG A 157 1.28 -15.40 8.62
C ARG A 157 0.89 -16.00 7.25
N PRO A 158 0.49 -17.28 7.20
CA PRO A 158 -0.03 -17.89 5.98
C PRO A 158 -1.26 -17.14 5.42
N PRO A 159 -1.36 -16.99 4.09
CA PRO A 159 -2.54 -16.41 3.49
C PRO A 159 -3.78 -17.31 3.69
N ILE A 160 -4.94 -16.67 3.76
CA ILE A 160 -6.24 -17.30 3.92
C ILE A 160 -6.94 -17.36 2.55
N PRO A 161 -7.47 -18.52 2.14
CA PRO A 161 -8.26 -18.62 0.93
C PRO A 161 -9.63 -17.96 1.12
N VAL A 162 -9.95 -17.03 0.23
CA VAL A 162 -11.23 -16.30 0.20
C VAL A 162 -11.77 -16.23 -1.23
N SER A 163 -13.07 -15.98 -1.35
CA SER A 163 -13.67 -15.63 -2.64
C SER A 163 -13.25 -14.19 -3.00
N LYS A 164 -13.38 -13.83 -4.28
CA LYS A 164 -13.16 -12.45 -4.72
C LYS A 164 -14.01 -11.44 -3.93
N ASP A 165 -15.31 -11.71 -3.79
CA ASP A 165 -16.23 -10.85 -3.03
C ASP A 165 -15.82 -10.78 -1.55
N GLY A 166 -15.35 -11.89 -0.97
CA GLY A 166 -14.82 -11.92 0.39
C GLY A 166 -13.56 -11.07 0.53
N HIS A 167 -12.65 -11.14 -0.44
CA HIS A 167 -11.45 -10.30 -0.47
C HIS A 167 -11.79 -8.81 -0.52
N ASP A 168 -12.73 -8.42 -1.38
CA ASP A 168 -13.18 -7.02 -1.49
C ASP A 168 -13.84 -6.51 -0.21
N GLN A 169 -14.65 -7.36 0.45
CA GLN A 169 -15.24 -7.05 1.75
C GLN A 169 -14.17 -6.85 2.82
N ILE A 170 -13.15 -7.70 2.87
CA ILE A 170 -12.05 -7.58 3.83
C ILE A 170 -11.27 -6.29 3.60
N GLU A 171 -10.85 -5.99 2.36
CA GLU A 171 -10.13 -4.75 2.05
C GLU A 171 -10.94 -3.50 2.39
N GLY A 172 -12.26 -3.54 2.20
CA GLY A 172 -13.19 -2.47 2.58
C GLY A 172 -13.25 -2.17 4.08
N GLN A 173 -12.85 -3.12 4.95
CA GLN A 173 -12.87 -2.94 6.42
C GLN A 173 -11.86 -1.91 6.91
N VAL A 174 -10.74 -1.73 6.20
CA VAL A 174 -9.70 -0.75 6.57
C VAL A 174 -9.73 0.40 5.57
N SER A 175 -10.84 1.12 5.60
CA SER A 175 -10.84 2.52 5.19
C SER A 175 -10.05 3.28 6.24
N ALA A 176 -8.88 3.85 5.91
CA ALA A 176 -8.05 4.53 6.89
C ALA A 176 -8.87 5.60 7.66
N PRO A 177 -8.78 5.66 9.00
CA PRO A 177 -9.71 6.43 9.83
C PRO A 177 -9.34 7.92 9.88
N ARG A 178 -9.44 8.62 8.74
CA ARG A 178 -9.88 10.03 8.56
C ARG A 178 -9.52 10.56 7.17
N ASP A 179 -8.35 10.19 6.64
CA ASP A 179 -7.81 10.89 5.47
C ASP A 179 -8.23 10.25 4.13
N ASP A 180 -8.28 8.91 4.06
CA ASP A 180 -8.74 8.21 2.85
C ASP A 180 -10.27 8.26 2.68
N SER A 181 -11.05 8.34 3.77
CA SER A 181 -12.51 8.44 3.68
C SER A 181 -12.95 9.79 3.13
N VAL A 182 -12.37 10.88 3.63
CA VAL A 182 -12.60 12.24 3.12
C VAL A 182 -12.15 12.33 1.66
N ARG A 183 -10.93 11.88 1.36
CA ARG A 183 -10.39 11.88 -0.02
C ARG A 183 -11.29 11.09 -0.99
N SER A 184 -11.74 9.90 -0.59
CA SER A 184 -12.61 9.04 -1.40
C SER A 184 -13.97 9.69 -1.68
N VAL A 185 -14.62 10.20 -0.63
CA VAL A 185 -15.92 10.88 -0.73
C VAL A 185 -15.83 12.12 -1.62
N LEU A 186 -14.79 12.93 -1.43
CA LEU A 186 -14.58 14.14 -2.22
C LEU A 186 -14.23 13.82 -3.68
N ASN A 187 -13.43 12.77 -3.94
CA ASN A 187 -13.13 12.30 -5.30
C ASN A 187 -14.38 11.82 -6.03
N GLU A 188 -15.27 11.10 -5.35
CA GLU A 188 -16.50 10.60 -5.94
C GLU A 188 -17.43 11.77 -6.32
N LEU A 189 -17.65 12.72 -5.40
CA LEU A 189 -18.44 13.92 -5.66
C LEU A 189 -17.85 14.77 -6.80
N LYS A 190 -16.52 14.85 -6.87
CA LYS A 190 -15.79 15.53 -7.94
C LYS A 190 -16.05 14.87 -9.29
N ARG A 191 -16.01 13.53 -9.35
CA ARG A 191 -16.21 12.73 -10.57
C ARG A 191 -17.64 12.80 -11.07
N GLN A 192 -18.63 12.66 -10.19
CA GLN A 192 -20.05 12.65 -10.55
C GLN A 192 -20.51 13.93 -11.27
N ALA A 193 -19.89 15.07 -10.95
CA ALA A 193 -20.27 16.37 -11.49
C ALA A 193 -19.17 17.04 -12.33
N ASN A 194 -18.11 16.31 -12.71
CA ASN A 194 -16.94 16.81 -13.45
C ASN A 194 -16.38 18.15 -12.88
N ARG A 195 -16.20 18.21 -11.56
CA ARG A 195 -15.76 19.43 -10.85
C ARG A 195 -14.25 19.44 -10.63
N SER A 196 -13.71 20.61 -10.29
CA SER A 196 -12.30 20.79 -9.93
C SER A 196 -12.14 21.09 -8.44
N TRP A 197 -10.93 20.88 -7.91
CA TRP A 197 -10.61 21.24 -6.52
C TRP A 197 -10.69 22.75 -6.27
N VAL A 198 -10.38 23.55 -7.28
CA VAL A 198 -10.54 25.01 -7.26
C VAL A 198 -12.01 25.38 -7.03
N HIS A 199 -12.97 24.68 -7.65
CA HIS A 199 -14.40 24.92 -7.39
C HIS A 199 -14.81 24.56 -5.96
N LEU A 200 -14.21 23.53 -5.38
CA LEU A 200 -14.47 23.18 -3.98
C LEU A 200 -13.96 24.29 -3.04
N ARG A 201 -12.69 24.70 -3.18
CA ARG A 201 -12.10 25.79 -2.39
C ARG A 201 -12.92 27.07 -2.51
N ARG A 202 -13.22 27.51 -3.73
CA ARG A 202 -13.99 28.74 -3.97
C ARG A 202 -15.39 28.67 -3.37
N GLY A 203 -16.06 27.52 -3.47
CA GLY A 203 -17.37 27.30 -2.85
C GLY A 203 -17.34 27.37 -1.33
N CYS A 204 -16.30 26.82 -0.69
CA CYS A 204 -16.09 26.92 0.75
C CYS A 204 -15.85 28.37 1.19
N LEU A 205 -14.98 29.10 0.48
CA LEU A 205 -14.69 30.52 0.75
C LEU A 205 -15.94 31.40 0.61
N ASP A 206 -16.71 31.22 -0.47
CA ASP A 206 -17.94 31.97 -0.75
C ASP A 206 -18.99 31.74 0.37
N LEU A 207 -19.17 30.49 0.82
CA LEU A 207 -20.10 30.16 1.91
C LEU A 207 -19.64 30.67 3.29
N MET A 208 -18.34 30.97 3.43
CA MET A 208 -17.78 31.62 4.61
C MET A 208 -17.79 33.15 4.53
N ASN A 209 -18.37 33.73 3.48
CA ASN A 209 -18.33 35.16 3.16
C ASN A 209 -16.90 35.72 3.00
N ALA A 210 -15.95 34.86 2.61
CA ALA A 210 -14.61 35.29 2.26
C ALA A 210 -14.58 35.83 0.82
N PRO A 211 -13.73 36.84 0.52
CA PRO A 211 -13.65 37.39 -0.82
C PRO A 211 -13.14 36.34 -1.82
N VAL A 212 -13.93 36.07 -2.86
CA VAL A 212 -13.57 35.12 -3.91
C VAL A 212 -14.13 35.57 -5.26
N GLU A 213 -13.30 35.53 -6.30
CA GLU A 213 -13.73 35.80 -7.67
C GLU A 213 -14.19 34.52 -8.37
N HIS A 214 -15.41 34.57 -8.89
CA HIS A 214 -15.96 33.54 -9.78
C HIS A 214 -16.02 34.09 -11.21
N SER A 215 -15.70 33.25 -12.18
CA SER A 215 -15.76 33.64 -13.60
C SER A 215 -17.17 33.93 -14.09
N THR A 216 -18.18 33.24 -13.55
CA THR A 216 -19.60 33.47 -13.86
C THR A 216 -20.50 33.18 -12.66
N PRO A 217 -21.74 33.73 -12.62
CA PRO A 217 -22.73 33.39 -11.58
C PRO A 217 -23.07 31.90 -11.49
N ASN A 218 -23.07 31.19 -12.62
CA ASN A 218 -23.32 29.75 -12.67
C ASN A 218 -22.17 28.95 -12.04
N VAL A 219 -20.93 29.41 -12.24
CA VAL A 219 -19.74 28.83 -11.58
C VAL A 219 -19.81 29.07 -10.07
N ALA A 220 -20.29 30.23 -9.62
CA ALA A 220 -20.50 30.51 -8.19
C ALA A 220 -21.54 29.57 -7.58
N ALA A 221 -22.71 29.43 -8.21
CA ALA A 221 -23.79 28.55 -7.73
C ALA A 221 -23.38 27.07 -7.67
N SER A 222 -22.69 26.59 -8.70
CA SER A 222 -22.18 25.21 -8.75
C SER A 222 -21.06 24.96 -7.74
N SER A 223 -20.18 25.93 -7.52
CA SER A 223 -19.12 25.87 -6.49
C SER A 223 -19.71 25.78 -5.08
N ARG A 224 -20.69 26.63 -4.74
CA ARG A 224 -21.42 26.55 -3.46
C ARG A 224 -22.15 25.23 -3.28
N THR A 225 -22.76 24.72 -4.36
CA THR A 225 -23.43 23.41 -4.33
C THR A 225 -22.43 22.30 -4.04
N PHE A 226 -21.23 22.35 -4.63
CA PHE A 226 -20.17 21.40 -4.36
C PHE A 226 -19.72 21.43 -2.90
N ALA A 227 -19.46 22.62 -2.36
CA ALA A 227 -19.05 22.79 -0.97
C ALA A 227 -20.11 22.30 0.02
N ARG A 228 -21.41 22.53 -0.24
CA ARG A 228 -22.50 22.00 0.59
C ARG A 228 -22.58 20.47 0.54
N SER A 229 -22.48 19.88 -0.65
CA SER A 229 -22.47 18.42 -0.80
C SER A 229 -21.26 17.79 -0.11
N ALA A 230 -20.08 18.41 -0.24
CA ALA A 230 -18.85 17.99 0.41
C ALA A 230 -18.99 18.03 1.94
N ALA A 231 -19.35 19.18 2.52
CA ALA A 231 -19.54 19.33 3.96
C ALA A 231 -20.59 18.36 4.53
N LYS A 232 -21.69 18.15 3.81
CA LYS A 232 -22.72 17.19 4.21
C LYS A 232 -22.19 15.74 4.19
N ALA A 233 -21.43 15.38 3.17
CA ALA A 233 -20.96 14.01 2.98
C ALA A 233 -19.78 13.64 3.88
N THR A 234 -18.91 14.61 4.19
CA THR A 234 -17.73 14.40 5.04
C THR A 234 -17.97 14.73 6.50
N GLY A 235 -19.04 15.49 6.82
CA GLY A 235 -19.29 16.03 8.15
C GLY A 235 -18.33 17.16 8.57
N MET A 236 -17.45 17.61 7.66
CA MET A 236 -16.48 18.66 7.91
C MET A 236 -17.09 20.05 7.72
N SER A 237 -16.62 21.01 8.51
CA SER A 237 -16.85 22.43 8.26
C SER A 237 -16.11 22.89 7.00
N TYR A 238 -16.51 24.05 6.45
CA TYR A 238 -15.86 24.63 5.28
C TYR A 238 -14.38 24.95 5.52
N GLN A 239 -14.03 25.36 6.74
CA GLN A 239 -12.65 25.65 7.13
C GLN A 239 -11.80 24.37 7.20
N GLU A 240 -12.34 23.28 7.76
CA GLU A 240 -11.64 21.99 7.78
C GLU A 240 -11.42 21.43 6.37
N ILE A 241 -12.38 21.63 5.46
CA ILE A 241 -12.22 21.22 4.04
C ILE A 241 -11.10 22.01 3.36
N ILE A 242 -10.99 23.32 3.64
CA ILE A 242 -9.90 24.14 3.10
C ILE A 242 -8.55 23.69 3.66
N ALA A 243 -8.45 23.47 4.97
CA ALA A 243 -7.22 22.97 5.59
C ALA A 243 -6.80 21.61 4.99
N TRP A 244 -7.75 20.71 4.76
CA TRP A 244 -7.48 19.43 4.10
C TRP A 244 -6.98 19.59 2.66
N LEU A 245 -7.52 20.57 1.91
CA LEU A 245 -7.04 20.89 0.56
C LEU A 245 -5.61 21.45 0.59
N ASP A 246 -5.29 22.29 1.57
CA ASP A 246 -3.94 22.84 1.78
C ASP A 246 -2.94 21.71 2.12
N ASP A 247 -3.27 20.85 3.08
CA ASP A 247 -2.43 19.72 3.49
C ASP A 247 -2.21 18.70 2.36
N SER A 248 -3.16 18.61 1.43
CA SER A 248 -3.12 17.71 0.28
C SER A 248 -2.48 18.31 -0.98
N ASP A 249 -2.06 19.58 -0.95
CA ASP A 249 -1.59 20.36 -2.11
C ASP A 249 -2.58 20.35 -3.29
N LEU A 250 -3.87 20.56 -2.98
CA LEU A 250 -4.97 20.55 -3.94
C LEU A 250 -5.70 21.89 -4.03
N GLY A 251 -6.06 22.27 -5.25
CA GLY A 251 -6.96 23.42 -5.49
C GLY A 251 -6.36 24.78 -5.15
N ALA A 252 -5.03 24.90 -5.23
CA ALA A 252 -4.33 26.16 -5.42
C ALA A 252 -4.62 26.76 -6.80
#